data_AF-A0A382ER84-F1
#
_entry.id   AF-A0A382ER84-F1
#
_cell.length_a   1.000
_cell.length_b   1.000
_cell.length_c   1.000
_cell.angle_alpha   90.00
_cell.angle_beta   90.00
_cell.angle_gamma   90.00
#
_symmetry.space_group_name_H-M   'P 1'
#
loop_
_entity.id
_entity.type
_entity.pdbx_description
1 polymer ?
#
loop_
_entity_poly.entity_id
_entity_poly.type
_entity_poly.pdbx_seq_one_letter_code
_entity_poly.pdbx_strand_id
1 'polypeptide(L)'
;VQAQLDSVVDGDARVAAGDLVAGHKKDLVLTRKMQGRPDRVAIYGWHRLSGEPIQQVSTVHVDWYADYSHGVRLVCGTVLIDGEVQGLPKRSLIRRRRRSSATRAPCW
;
A
#
# COMPACT_ATOMS: atom_id res chain seq x y z
N VAL A 1 12.90 16.31 -13.67
CA VAL A 1 13.93 15.51 -12.96
C VAL A 1 13.20 14.30 -12.37
N GLN A 2 13.14 13.23 -13.16
CA GLN A 2 12.43 11.99 -12.85
C GLN A 2 13.48 10.91 -12.64
N ALA A 3 13.73 10.53 -11.40
CA ALA A 3 14.43 9.30 -11.06
C ALA A 3 14.06 8.93 -9.63
N GLN A 4 13.04 8.09 -9.48
CA GLN A 4 12.93 7.25 -8.29
C GLN A 4 13.00 5.81 -8.80
N LEU A 5 14.19 5.47 -9.29
CA LEU A 5 14.63 4.09 -9.40
C LEU A 5 15.04 3.70 -7.98
N ASP A 6 14.33 2.74 -7.41
CA ASP A 6 14.54 2.22 -6.05
C ASP A 6 15.83 1.39 -5.95
N SER A 7 16.96 1.88 -6.49
CA SER A 7 18.16 1.06 -6.73
C SER A 7 19.46 1.61 -6.15
N VAL A 8 19.41 2.42 -5.10
CA VAL A 8 20.63 2.69 -4.31
C VAL A 8 20.31 2.46 -2.85
N VAL A 9 20.61 1.24 -2.40
CA VAL A 9 20.70 0.91 -0.98
C VAL A 9 22.20 0.96 -0.68
N ASP A 10 22.66 2.03 -0.04
CA ASP A 10 24.02 2.11 0.46
C ASP A 10 24.14 1.18 1.67
N GLY A 11 24.60 -0.04 1.42
CA GLY A 11 24.90 -1.05 2.43
C GLY A 11 24.83 -2.47 1.86
N ASP A 12 26.00 -3.05 1.55
CA ASP A 12 26.42 -4.46 1.32
C ASP A 12 25.49 -5.53 0.69
N ALA A 13 24.18 -5.32 0.57
CA ALA A 13 23.24 -6.17 -0.13
C ALA A 13 23.08 -5.67 -1.57
N ARG A 14 23.56 -6.44 -2.55
CA ARG A 14 23.25 -6.21 -3.96
C ARG A 14 21.76 -6.47 -4.19
N VAL A 15 20.95 -5.41 -4.18
CA VAL A 15 19.53 -5.45 -4.55
C VAL A 15 19.44 -5.44 -6.07
N ALA A 16 18.91 -6.51 -6.66
CA ALA A 16 18.70 -6.58 -8.09
C ALA A 16 17.50 -5.71 -8.49
N ALA A 17 17.53 -5.21 -9.72
CA ALA A 17 16.38 -4.49 -10.27
C ALA A 17 15.15 -5.41 -10.30
N GLY A 18 14.10 -5.05 -9.56
CA GLY A 18 12.88 -5.84 -9.44
C GLY A 18 12.72 -6.56 -8.10
N ASP A 19 13.76 -6.59 -7.27
CA ASP A 19 13.63 -7.10 -5.90
C ASP A 19 12.65 -6.25 -5.09
N LEU A 20 11.89 -6.92 -4.23
CA LEU A 20 11.01 -6.26 -3.28
C LEU A 20 11.82 -5.91 -2.04
N VAL A 21 12.09 -4.63 -1.86
CA VAL A 21 12.74 -4.07 -0.66
C VAL A 21 11.74 -3.21 0.11
N ALA A 22 11.96 -3.08 1.42
CA ALA A 22 11.13 -2.31 2.33
C ALA A 22 11.99 -1.35 3.16
N GLY A 23 11.35 -0.40 3.84
CA GLY A 23 12.01 0.51 4.79
C GLY A 23 12.57 1.77 4.16
N HIS A 24 12.81 1.84 2.86
CA HIS A 24 13.25 3.09 2.21
C HIS A 24 12.16 4.19 2.17
N LYS A 25 10.89 3.80 2.35
CA LYS A 25 9.68 4.64 2.31
C LYS A 25 8.74 4.18 3.41
N LYS A 26 7.54 4.77 3.49
CA LYS A 26 6.45 4.22 4.28
C LYS A 26 5.81 3.07 3.49
N ASP A 27 5.79 1.90 4.10
CA ASP A 27 5.23 0.67 3.59
C ASP A 27 3.88 0.38 4.25
N LEU A 28 2.97 -0.22 3.48
CA LEU A 28 1.75 -0.84 4.02
C LEU A 28 2.06 -2.28 4.39
N VAL A 29 1.74 -2.67 5.62
CA VAL A 29 2.04 -4.01 6.14
C VAL A 29 0.78 -4.69 6.68
N LEU A 30 0.74 -6.02 6.62
CA LEU A 30 -0.28 -6.81 7.31
C LEU A 30 0.21 -7.12 8.72
N THR A 31 -0.60 -6.84 9.74
CA THR A 31 -0.20 -7.01 11.14
C THR A 31 -1.39 -7.34 12.03
N ARG A 32 -1.14 -8.09 13.11
CA ARG A 32 -2.15 -8.36 14.16
C ARG A 32 -2.69 -7.10 14.81
N LYS A 33 -1.95 -5.98 14.79
CA LYS A 33 -2.45 -4.68 15.30
C LYS A 33 -3.69 -4.17 14.55
N MET A 34 -3.99 -4.70 13.36
CA MET A 34 -5.20 -4.38 12.59
C MET A 34 -6.43 -5.18 13.02
N GLN A 35 -6.28 -6.17 13.91
CA GLN A 35 -7.42 -6.92 14.45
C GLN A 35 -8.41 -5.96 15.13
N GLY A 36 -9.67 -6.03 14.74
CA GLY A 36 -10.73 -5.13 15.24
C GLY A 36 -10.66 -3.70 14.69
N ARG A 37 -9.81 -3.41 13.69
CA ARG A 37 -9.65 -2.08 13.07
C ARG A 37 -9.79 -2.17 11.55
N PRO A 38 -10.96 -2.59 11.03
CA PRO A 38 -11.15 -2.90 9.60
C PRO A 38 -11.05 -1.68 8.67
N ASP A 39 -11.22 -0.48 9.22
CA ASP A 39 -11.20 0.81 8.52
C ASP A 39 -9.87 1.55 8.72
N ARG A 40 -8.79 0.80 9.00
CA ARG A 40 -7.45 1.35 9.24
C ARG A 40 -6.41 0.64 8.39
N VAL A 41 -5.34 1.37 8.08
CA VAL A 41 -4.13 0.82 7.47
C VAL A 41 -3.01 0.74 8.49
N ALA A 42 -2.15 -0.27 8.38
CA ALA A 42 -0.91 -0.33 9.13
C ALA A 42 0.25 0.18 8.29
N ILE A 43 0.89 1.25 8.76
CA ILE A 43 2.02 1.89 8.10
C ILE A 43 3.29 1.64 8.91
N TYR A 44 4.36 1.29 8.23
CA TYR A 44 5.68 0.94 8.77
C TYR A 44 6.78 1.44 7.82
N GLY A 45 8.02 1.60 8.27
CA GLY A 45 9.15 1.84 7.36
C GLY A 45 9.97 3.06 7.73
N TRP A 46 10.54 3.72 6.72
CA TRP A 46 11.56 4.76 6.88
C TRP A 46 12.67 4.32 7.84
N HIS A 47 13.44 3.32 7.45
CA HIS A 47 14.50 2.76 8.26
C HIS A 47 15.74 3.65 8.21
N ARG A 48 16.39 3.78 9.36
CA ARG A 48 17.76 4.29 9.44
C ARG A 48 18.70 3.31 8.74
N LEU A 49 19.93 3.74 8.44
CA LEU A 49 20.98 2.84 7.95
C LEU A 49 21.29 1.68 8.92
N SER A 50 21.00 1.86 10.21
CA SER A 50 21.05 0.80 11.22
C SER A 50 19.92 -0.24 11.14
N GLY A 51 18.96 -0.07 10.23
CA GLY A 51 17.76 -0.90 10.10
C GLY A 51 16.62 -0.54 11.06
N GLU A 52 16.83 0.41 11.98
CA GLU A 52 15.80 0.84 12.92
C GLU A 52 14.69 1.65 12.23
N PRO A 53 13.40 1.29 12.40
CA PRO A 53 12.31 2.01 11.77
C PRO A 53 12.06 3.37 12.43
N ILE A 54 12.11 4.45 11.65
CA ILE A 54 11.64 5.77 12.08
C ILE A 54 10.11 5.75 12.17
N GLN A 55 9.45 5.12 11.19
CA GLN A 55 8.01 4.87 11.24
C GLN A 55 7.75 3.47 11.80
N GLN A 56 7.57 3.39 13.12
CA GLN A 56 7.05 2.16 13.74
C GLN A 56 5.65 1.81 13.19
N VAL A 57 5.25 0.54 13.35
CA VAL A 57 3.93 0.06 12.93
C VAL A 57 2.82 0.87 13.61
N SER A 58 2.11 1.66 12.82
CA SER A 58 1.03 2.55 13.24
C SER A 58 -0.26 2.27 12.49
N THR A 59 -1.38 2.16 13.22
CA THR A 59 -2.73 1.94 12.68
C THR A 59 -3.66 3.14 12.93
N VAL A 60 -3.08 4.33 12.95
CA VAL A 60 -3.82 5.57 13.28
C VAL A 60 -4.58 6.09 12.05
N HIS A 61 -4.10 5.79 10.85
CA HIS A 61 -4.69 6.28 9.61
C HIS A 61 -5.83 5.37 9.12
N VAL A 62 -6.88 6.01 8.62
CA VAL A 62 -8.00 5.38 7.91
C VAL A 62 -7.53 4.79 6.57
N ASP A 63 -8.22 3.77 6.07
CA ASP A 63 -7.88 3.10 4.80
C ASP A 63 -8.08 3.98 3.55
N TRP A 64 -8.84 5.07 3.64
CA TRP A 64 -8.94 6.11 2.61
C TRP A 64 -7.95 7.28 2.81
N TYR A 65 -7.01 7.20 3.75
CA TYR A 65 -6.00 8.24 3.95
C TYR A 65 -4.91 8.17 2.88
N ALA A 66 -4.57 9.32 2.28
CA ALA A 66 -3.46 9.48 1.36
C ALA A 66 -2.66 10.75 1.68
N ASP A 67 -1.34 10.63 1.78
CA ASP A 67 -0.39 11.75 1.89
C ASP A 67 0.37 11.94 0.56
N TYR A 68 1.18 12.99 0.47
CA TYR A 68 1.97 13.29 -0.74
C TYR A 68 3.06 12.25 -1.05
N SER A 69 3.32 11.32 -0.13
CA SER A 69 4.24 10.20 -0.31
C SER A 69 3.52 8.86 -0.55
N HIS A 70 2.20 8.89 -0.68
CA HIS A 70 1.36 7.70 -0.71
C HIS A 70 1.29 7.10 -2.11
N GLY A 71 1.93 5.95 -2.30
CA GLY A 71 1.87 5.17 -3.53
C GLY A 71 1.86 3.67 -3.21
N VAL A 72 0.89 2.95 -3.75
CA VAL A 72 0.81 1.49 -3.62
C VAL A 72 1.16 0.85 -4.97
N ARG A 73 2.17 -0.01 -4.98
CA ARG A 73 2.58 -0.76 -6.16
C ARG A 73 2.01 -2.17 -6.10
N LEU A 74 1.27 -2.55 -7.13
CA LEU A 74 0.88 -3.94 -7.32
C LEU A 74 2.09 -4.72 -7.82
N VAL A 75 2.48 -5.73 -7.03
CA VAL A 75 3.62 -6.61 -7.33
C VAL A 75 3.17 -7.98 -7.86
N CYS A 76 1.88 -8.28 -7.74
CA CYS A 76 1.27 -9.49 -8.25
C CYS A 76 0.27 -9.14 -9.38
N GLY A 77 0.33 -9.89 -10.48
CA GLY A 77 -0.59 -9.74 -11.61
C GLY A 77 -1.93 -10.46 -11.42
N THR A 78 -2.15 -11.11 -10.27
CA THR A 78 -3.39 -11.81 -9.93
C THR A 78 -3.90 -11.35 -8.58
N VAL A 79 -5.21 -11.26 -8.43
CA VAL A 79 -5.89 -10.86 -7.20
C VAL A 79 -7.02 -11.82 -6.89
N LEU A 80 -7.33 -12.03 -5.62
CA LEU A 80 -8.52 -12.76 -5.18
C LEU A 80 -9.64 -11.73 -4.91
N ILE A 81 -10.75 -11.81 -5.64
CA ILE A 81 -11.92 -10.94 -5.46
C ILE A 81 -13.11 -11.85 -5.19
N ASP A 82 -13.74 -11.69 -4.03
CA ASP A 82 -14.93 -12.46 -3.60
C ASP A 82 -14.75 -13.99 -3.72
N GLY A 83 -13.53 -14.48 -3.48
CA GLY A 83 -13.18 -15.90 -3.55
C GLY A 83 -12.73 -16.39 -4.94
N GLU A 84 -12.78 -15.54 -5.96
CA GLU A 84 -12.32 -15.88 -7.32
C GLU A 84 -10.97 -15.24 -7.67
N VAL A 85 -10.07 -16.04 -8.25
CA VAL A 85 -8.77 -15.54 -8.71
C VAL A 85 -8.95 -14.84 -10.05
N GLN A 86 -8.60 -13.56 -10.12
CA GLN A 86 -8.70 -12.72 -11.29
C GLN A 86 -7.33 -12.19 -11.71
N GLY A 87 -7.04 -12.22 -13.01
CA GLY A 87 -5.87 -11.55 -13.58
C GLY A 87 -6.09 -10.04 -13.65
N LEU A 88 -5.11 -9.26 -13.19
CA LEU A 88 -5.14 -7.81 -13.28
C LEU A 88 -4.80 -7.38 -14.72
N PRO A 89 -5.69 -6.66 -15.41
CA PRO A 89 -5.41 -6.17 -16.76
C PRO A 89 -4.27 -5.16 -16.71
N LYS A 90 -3.24 -5.35 -17.54
CA LYS A 90 -2.01 -4.55 -17.58
C LYS A 90 -2.20 -3.04 -17.87
N ARG A 91 -3.44 -2.54 -18.07
CA ARG A 91 -3.72 -1.18 -18.55
C ARG A 91 -4.86 -0.40 -17.88
N SER A 92 -5.60 -0.91 -16.88
CA SER A 92 -6.87 -0.23 -16.49
C SER A 92 -7.24 -0.23 -15.02
N LEU A 93 -6.29 -0.15 -14.10
CA LEU A 93 -6.59 -0.26 -12.66
C LEU A 93 -7.12 1.04 -12.02
N ILE A 94 -7.01 2.20 -12.69
CA ILE A 94 -7.70 3.43 -12.25
C ILE A 94 -8.95 3.63 -13.12
N ARG A 95 -10.00 2.87 -12.81
CA ARG A 95 -11.35 3.23 -13.27
C ARG A 95 -12.21 3.47 -12.04
N ARG A 96 -12.52 4.73 -11.76
CA ARG A 96 -13.52 5.13 -10.75
C ARG A 96 -14.82 4.37 -11.06
N ARG A 97 -15.16 3.34 -10.29
CA ARG A 97 -16.55 2.88 -10.23
C ARG A 97 -17.33 4.01 -9.56
N ARG A 98 -18.14 4.74 -10.34
CA ARG A 98 -19.16 5.62 -9.77
C ARG A 98 -20.04 4.73 -8.89
N ARG A 99 -20.15 5.05 -7.59
CA ARG A 99 -21.16 4.45 -6.72
C ARG A 99 -22.51 4.70 -7.40
N SER A 100 -23.18 3.62 -7.80
CA SER A 100 -24.59 3.67 -8.18
C SER A 100 -25.37 4.17 -6.97
N SER A 101 -26.14 5.23 -7.18
CA SER A 101 -27.03 5.86 -6.22
C SER A 101 -27.98 4.82 -5.62
N ALA A 102 -27.74 4.41 -4.38
CA ALA A 102 -28.78 3.79 -3.57
C ALA A 102 -29.73 4.90 -3.14
N THR A 103 -30.94 4.85 -3.67
CA THR A 103 -32.09 5.67 -3.30
C THR A 103 -32.23 5.70 -1.78
N ARG A 104 -32.06 6.87 -1.15
CA ARG A 104 -32.53 7.09 0.21
C ARG A 104 -34.05 7.21 0.14
N ALA A 105 -34.75 6.27 0.78
CA ALA A 105 -36.16 6.45 1.12
C ALA A 105 -36.34 7.67 2.04
N PRO A 106 -37.45 8.40 1.97
CA PRO A 106 -37.70 9.55 2.83
C PRO A 106 -38.10 9.07 4.24
N CYS A 107 -37.37 9.55 5.24
CA CYS A 107 -37.85 9.56 6.62
C CYS A 107 -38.60 10.88 6.85
N TRP A 108 -39.85 10.75 7.31
CA TRP A 108 -40.62 11.83 7.92
C TRP A 108 -39.96 12.32 9.21
#